data_AF-A0AA95HCB9-F1
#
_entry.id   AF-A0AA95HCB9-F1
#
_cell.length_a   1.000
_cell.length_b   1.000
_cell.length_c   1.000
_cell.angle_alpha   90.00
_cell.angle_beta   90.00
_cell.angle_gamma   90.00
#
_symmetry.space_group_name_H-M   'P 1'
#
loop_
_entity.id
_entity.type
_entity.pdbx_description
1 polymer ?
#
loop_
_entity_poly.entity_id
_entity_poly.type
_entity_poly.pdbx_seq_one_letter_code
_entity_poly.pdbx_strand_id
1 'polypeptide(L)' 'MESAIFNLTAYCQRIGYTGELRADLATVQALMQHQLRSVPFENLDVLAGKPISLRNCPEITSRNQGD' A
#
# COMPACT_ATOMS: atom_id res chain seq x y z
N MET A 1 -10.28 -6.74 14.90
CA MET A 1 -9.76 -5.50 15.51
C MET A 1 -9.53 -4.53 14.37
N GLU A 2 -10.52 -3.68 14.08
CA GLU A 2 -10.41 -2.63 13.07
C GLU A 2 -9.61 -1.49 13.71
N SER A 3 -8.42 -1.18 13.21
CA SER A 3 -7.74 0.04 13.63
C SER A 3 -8.25 1.18 12.76
N ALA A 4 -8.62 2.32 13.34
CA ALA A 4 -9.03 3.50 12.57
C ALA A 4 -7.93 4.02 11.62
N ILE A 5 -6.70 3.49 11.74
CA ILE A 5 -5.50 3.88 11.00
C ILE A 5 -5.20 2.93 9.83
N PHE A 6 -5.73 1.70 9.81
CA PHE A 6 -5.36 0.73 8.77
C PHE A 6 -6.48 -0.27 8.51
N ASN A 7 -6.94 -0.29 7.25
CA ASN A 7 -7.91 -1.26 6.74
C ASN A 7 -7.21 -2.26 5.80
N LEU A 8 -7.03 -3.48 6.29
CA LEU A 8 -6.31 -4.53 5.59
C LEU A 8 -7.02 -4.99 4.31
N THR A 9 -8.35 -5.05 4.32
CA THR A 9 -9.15 -5.47 3.17
C THR A 9 -8.98 -4.51 2.00
N ALA A 10 -9.09 -3.21 2.25
CA ALA A 10 -8.88 -2.16 1.25
C ALA A 10 -7.45 -2.18 0.71
N TYR A 11 -6.46 -2.43 1.57
CA TYR A 11 -5.07 -2.58 1.14
C TYR A 11 -4.87 -3.78 0.19
N CYS A 12 -5.41 -4.95 0.55
CA CYS A 12 -5.34 -6.14 -0.30
C CYS A 12 -5.99 -5.90 -1.67
N GLN A 13 -7.14 -5.21 -1.70
CA GLN A 13 -7.80 -4.81 -2.94
C GLN A 13 -6.91 -3.87 -3.79
N ARG A 14 -6.28 -2.87 -3.17
CA ARG A 14 -5.39 -1.90 -3.85
C ARG A 14 -4.16 -2.54 -4.49
N ILE A 15 -3.58 -3.56 -3.85
CA ILE A 15 -2.42 -4.31 -4.39
C ILE A 15 -2.84 -5.53 -5.23
N GLY A 16 -4.15 -5.76 -5.39
CA GLY A 16 -4.69 -6.87 -6.18
C GLY A 16 -4.44 -8.27 -5.57
N TYR A 17 -4.29 -8.38 -4.25
CA TYR A 17 -4.17 -9.67 -3.57
C TYR A 17 -5.56 -10.26 -3.30
N THR A 18 -5.83 -11.46 -3.84
CA THR A 18 -7.12 -12.17 -3.71
C THR A 18 -7.00 -13.52 -2.98
N GLY A 19 -5.82 -13.83 -2.45
CA GLY A 19 -5.59 -15.07 -1.71
C GLY A 19 -6.15 -15.06 -0.30
N GLU A 20 -6.17 -16.21 0.36
CA GLU A 20 -6.52 -16.32 1.77
C GLU A 20 -5.46 -15.59 2.63
N LEU A 21 -5.89 -14.89 3.68
CA LEU A 21 -4.98 -14.25 4.62
C LEU A 21 -4.66 -15.20 5.77
N ARG A 22 -3.45 -15.77 5.76
CA ARG A 22 -2.92 -16.61 6.84
C ARG A 22 -1.68 -15.95 7.45
N ALA A 23 -1.44 -16.18 8.74
CA ALA A 23 -0.24 -15.69 9.43
C ALA A 23 0.96 -16.61 9.15
N ASP A 24 1.26 -16.86 7.88
CA ASP A 24 2.35 -17.72 7.43
C ASP A 24 3.29 -17.00 6.45
N LEU A 25 4.45 -17.60 6.23
CA LEU A 25 5.48 -17.04 5.37
C LEU A 25 4.99 -16.89 3.92
N ALA A 26 4.23 -17.85 3.42
CA ALA A 26 3.73 -17.85 2.06
C ALA A 26 2.82 -16.64 1.78
N THR A 27 1.92 -16.33 2.72
CA THR A 27 1.02 -15.18 2.64
C THR A 27 1.82 -13.88 2.66
N VAL A 28 2.79 -13.73 3.57
CA VAL A 28 3.63 -12.52 3.64
C VAL A 28 4.42 -12.31 2.35
N GLN A 29 5.02 -13.37 1.80
CA GLN A 29 5.75 -13.30 0.53
C GLN A 29 4.85 -12.87 -0.63
N ALA A 30 3.63 -13.42 -0.71
CA ALA A 30 2.68 -13.03 -1.75
C ALA A 30 2.26 -11.56 -1.62
N LEU A 31 1.93 -11.10 -0.40
CA LEU A 31 1.59 -9.70 -0.14
C LEU A 31 2.71 -8.74 -0.56
N MET A 32 3.97 -9.07 -0.24
CA MET A 32 5.13 -8.26 -0.65
C MET A 32 5.29 -8.18 -2.17
N GLN A 33 5.14 -9.32 -2.88
CA GLN A 33 5.25 -9.34 -4.34
C GLN A 33 4.16 -8.50 -5.02
N HIS A 34 2.93 -8.59 -4.52
CA HIS A 34 1.83 -7.76 -5.01
C HIS A 34 2.08 -6.27 -4.75
N GLN A 35 2.51 -5.91 -3.55
CA GLN A 35 2.85 -4.52 -3.22
C GLN A 35 3.90 -3.95 -4.17
N LEU A 36 5.02 -4.66 -4.38
CA LEU A 36 6.11 -4.19 -5.24
C LEU A 36 5.69 -3.98 -6.71
N ARG A 37 4.65 -4.69 -7.17
CA ARG A 37 4.11 -4.54 -8.53
C ARG A 37 3.06 -3.44 -8.64
N SER A 38 2.36 -3.13 -7.56
CA SER A 38 1.19 -2.24 -7.56
C SER A 38 1.43 -0.86 -6.97
N VAL A 39 2.49 -0.70 -6.17
CA VAL A 39 2.85 0.56 -5.51
C VAL A 39 4.28 0.94 -5.92
N PRO A 40 4.44 1.94 -6.81
CA PRO A 40 5.76 2.41 -7.22
C PRO A 40 6.48 3.10 -6.07
N PHE A 41 7.81 3.03 -6.10
CA PHE A 41 8.67 3.78 -5.18
C PHE A 41 9.14 5.06 -5.86
N GLU A 42 8.65 6.21 -5.38
CA GLU A 42 8.90 7.51 -6.00
C GLU A 42 9.15 8.62 -4.96
N ASN A 43 9.67 9.76 -5.43
CA ASN A 43 9.96 10.93 -4.61
C ASN A 43 9.41 12.24 -5.22
N LEU A 44 8.34 12.14 -6.02
CA LEU A 44 7.82 13.27 -6.80
C LEU A 44 7.36 14.45 -5.94
N ASP A 45 6.70 14.19 -4.81
CA ASP A 45 6.22 15.26 -3.93
C ASP A 45 7.38 16.05 -3.28
N VAL A 46 8.49 15.38 -2.94
CA VAL A 46 9.71 16.06 -2.47
C VAL A 46 10.32 16.92 -3.58
N LEU A 47 10.38 16.39 -4.81
CA LEU A 47 10.86 17.15 -5.97
C LEU A 47 9.97 18.36 -6.27
N ALA A 48 8.66 18.26 -5.99
CA ALA A 48 7.70 19.35 -6.09
C ALA A 48 7.70 20.30 -4.88
N GLY A 49 8.59 20.10 -3.89
CA GLY A 49 8.69 20.92 -2.69
C GLY A 49 7.50 20.80 -1.74
N LYS A 50 6.66 19.75 -1.89
CA LYS A 50 5.52 19.50 -1.00
C LYS A 50 5.99 18.79 0.28
N PRO A 51 5.39 19.11 1.44
CA PRO A 51 5.68 18.41 2.69
C PRO A 51 5.17 16.97 2.66
N ILE A 52 5.99 16.03 3.13
CA ILE A 52 5.61 14.62 3.26
C ILE A 52 4.90 14.38 4.60
N SER A 53 3.79 13.65 4.57
CA SER A 53 3.03 13.26 5.76
C SER A 53 3.09 11.75 5.96
N LEU A 54 3.41 11.31 7.19
CA LEU A 54 3.35 9.91 7.61
C LEU A 54 2.06 9.57 8.38
N ARG A 55 1.18 10.57 8.59
CA ARG A 55 -0.15 10.28 9.13
C ARG A 55 -0.96 9.56 8.06
N ASN A 56 -1.95 8.79 8.50
CA ASN A 56 -2.84 8.02 7.62
C ASN A 56 -3.45 8.92 6.55
N CYS A 57 -2.80 8.98 5.39
CA CYS A 57 -3.17 9.81 4.25
C CYS A 57 -3.68 8.83 3.19
N PRO A 58 -4.89 9.03 2.65
CA PRO A 58 -5.45 8.12 1.66
C PRO A 58 -4.67 8.10 0.34
N GLU A 59 -3.61 8.90 0.19
CA GLU A 59 -2.79 8.98 -1.02
C GLU A 59 -2.25 7.61 -1.45
N ILE A 60 -1.65 6.81 -0.55
CA ILE A 60 -1.13 5.48 -0.93
C ILE A 60 -2.25 4.49 -1.28
N THR A 61 -3.44 4.65 -0.71
CA THR A 61 -4.61 3.82 -0.99
C THR A 61 -5.33 4.22 -2.28
N SER A 62 -5.10 5.45 -2.79
CA SER A 62 -5.92 6.06 -3.85
C SER A 62 -5.13 6.51 -5.09
N ARG A 63 -3.82 6.78 -4.97
CA ARG A 63 -2.96 7.19 -6.10
C ARG A 63 -2.21 6.01 -6.69
N ASN A 64 -2.28 5.91 -8.02
CA ASN A 64 -1.47 5.03 -8.86
C ASN A 64 -0.42 5.89 -9.60
N GLN A 65 0.46 6.62 -8.91
CA GLN A 65 1.41 7.46 -9.64
C GLN A 65 2.62 6.63 -10.07
N GLY A 66 2.54 6.08 -11.28
CA GLY A 66 3.70 5.65 -12.05
C GLY A 66 3.63 6.37 -13.38
N ASP A 67 4.32 7.49 -13.48
CA ASP A 67 4.66 8.18 -14.74
C ASP A 67 6.19 8.27 -14.83
#